data_AF-A0A351T2G8-F1
#
_entry.id   AF-A0A351T2G8-F1
#
_cell.length_a   1.000
_cell.length_b   1.000
_cell.length_c   1.000
_cell.angle_alpha   90.00
_cell.angle_beta   90.00
_cell.angle_gamma   90.00
#
_symmetry.space_group_name_H-M   'P 1'
#
loop_
_entity.id
_entity.type
_entity.pdbx_description
1 polymer ?
#
loop_
_entity_poly.entity_id
_entity_poly.type
_entity_poly.pdbx_seq_one_letter_code
_entity_poly.pdbx_strand_id
1 'polypeptide(L)'
;YELGGPRIYSFRELMALVLQETERRRLLLPVPVFAARIQAAFLQLLPKPLLTVDQVNQLQIDNVPADDLPGLADLGIANPTSAEVILPSYLHRYRRTGQFDSRKYA
;
A
#
# COMPACT_ATOMS: atom_id res chain seq x y z
N TYR A 1 -13.68 -17.04 5.53
CA TYR A 1 -13.88 -15.90 4.63
C TYR A 1 -12.55 -15.21 4.44
N GLU A 2 -12.24 -14.79 3.22
CA GLU A 2 -11.06 -13.97 2.92
C GLU A 2 -11.46 -12.75 2.08
N LEU A 3 -11.14 -11.57 2.59
CA LEU A 3 -11.64 -10.31 2.05
C LEU A 3 -10.57 -9.64 1.19
N GLY A 4 -10.68 -9.86 -0.12
CA GLY A 4 -9.80 -9.25 -1.12
C GLY A 4 -10.48 -8.12 -1.90
N GLY A 5 -9.69 -7.16 -2.36
CA GLY A 5 -10.15 -6.17 -3.33
C GLY A 5 -10.33 -6.76 -4.74
N PRO A 6 -10.76 -5.96 -5.72
CA PRO A 6 -11.04 -6.44 -7.08
C PRO A 6 -9.78 -6.75 -7.90
N ARG A 7 -8.58 -6.47 -7.37
CA ARG A 7 -7.29 -6.64 -8.05
C ARG A 7 -6.20 -7.02 -7.05
N ILE A 8 -5.34 -7.94 -7.46
CA ILE A 8 -4.09 -8.30 -6.76
C ILE A 8 -2.97 -7.37 -7.23
N TYR A 9 -2.13 -6.93 -6.29
CA TYR A 9 -1.00 -6.06 -6.56
C TYR A 9 0.27 -6.64 -5.97
N SER A 10 1.38 -6.49 -6.69
CA SER A 10 2.70 -6.58 -6.08
C SER A 10 2.94 -5.36 -5.17
N PHE A 11 3.81 -5.52 -4.16
CA PHE A 11 4.18 -4.41 -3.29
C PHE A 11 4.79 -3.23 -4.07
N ARG A 12 5.53 -3.52 -5.15
CA ARG A 12 6.09 -2.49 -6.04
C ARG A 12 5.00 -1.68 -6.74
N GLU A 13 3.93 -2.32 -7.21
CA GLU A 13 2.78 -1.63 -7.82
C GLU A 13 2.06 -0.74 -6.81
N LEU A 14 1.87 -1.21 -5.57
CA LEU A 14 1.30 -0.39 -4.50
C LEU A 14 2.15 0.86 -4.25
N MET A 15 3.48 0.72 -4.20
CA MET A 15 4.38 1.86 -4.06
C MET A 15 4.32 2.81 -5.27
N ALA A 16 4.20 2.29 -6.48
CA ALA A 16 4.02 3.09 -7.69
C ALA A 16 2.69 3.87 -7.68
N LEU A 17 1.59 3.23 -7.25
CA LEU A 17 0.28 3.87 -7.08
C LEU A 17 0.34 5.02 -6.07
N VAL A 18 1.01 4.83 -4.93
CA VAL A 18 1.19 5.90 -3.94
C VAL A 18 1.99 7.06 -4.53
N LEU A 19 3.08 6.80 -5.27
CA LEU A 19 3.87 7.85 -5.91
C LEU A 19 3.08 8.60 -6.98
N GLN A 20 2.27 7.89 -7.76
CA GLN A 20 1.38 8.47 -8.77
C GLN A 20 0.34 9.38 -8.12
N GLU A 21 -0.38 8.89 -7.11
CA GLU A 21 -1.46 9.65 -6.44
C GLU A 21 -0.95 10.84 -5.62
N THR A 22 0.27 10.75 -5.10
CA THR A 22 0.94 11.85 -4.39
C THR A 22 1.76 12.76 -5.30
N GLU A 23 1.80 12.48 -6.61
CA GLU A 23 2.58 13.21 -7.61
C GLU A 23 4.07 13.36 -7.25
N ARG A 24 4.64 12.32 -6.64
CA ARG A 24 6.03 12.30 -6.19
C ARG A 24 6.89 11.45 -7.11
N ARG A 25 8.09 11.96 -7.40
CA ARG A 25 9.11 11.24 -8.17
C ARG A 25 10.17 10.70 -7.21
N ARG A 26 10.14 9.39 -6.94
CA ARG A 26 11.11 8.66 -6.10
C ARG A 26 11.52 7.37 -6.79
N LEU A 27 12.78 6.97 -6.62
CA LEU A 27 13.27 5.69 -7.10
C LEU A 27 12.81 4.57 -6.16
N LEU A 28 12.31 3.48 -6.74
CA LEU A 28 11.95 2.26 -6.02
C LEU A 28 13.08 1.24 -6.24
N LEU A 29 13.96 1.11 -5.24
CA LEU A 29 15.08 0.18 -5.28
C LEU A 29 14.74 -1.08 -4.48
N PRO A 30 15.07 -2.29 -4.99
CA PRO A 30 14.93 -3.51 -4.22
C PRO A 30 15.93 -3.50 -3.05
N VAL A 31 15.47 -3.89 -1.87
CA VAL A 31 16.29 -4.03 -0.67
C VAL A 31 16.36 -5.51 -0.29
N PRO A 32 17.55 -6.11 -0.17
CA PRO A 32 17.67 -7.48 0.32
C PRO A 32 17.07 -7.64 1.71
N VAL A 33 16.37 -8.75 1.96
CA VAL A 33 15.66 -9.01 3.22
C VAL A 33 16.57 -8.89 4.44
N PHE A 34 17.81 -9.38 4.36
CA PHE A 34 18.75 -9.30 5.49
C PHE A 34 19.05 -7.84 5.87
N ALA A 35 19.20 -6.94 4.88
CA ALA A 35 19.46 -5.53 5.11
C ALA A 35 18.24 -4.84 5.73
N ALA A 36 17.03 -5.16 5.24
CA ALA A 36 15.78 -4.68 5.83
C ALA A 36 15.60 -5.15 7.28
N ARG A 37 15.95 -6.41 7.60
CA ARG A 37 15.90 -6.93 8.97
C ARG A 37 16.86 -6.22 9.92
N ILE A 38 18.09 -5.92 9.46
CA ILE A 38 19.06 -5.14 10.24
C ILE A 38 18.51 -3.74 10.52
N GLN A 39 17.99 -3.05 9.49
CA GLN A 39 17.38 -1.72 9.66
C GLN A 39 16.22 -1.77 10.66
N ALA A 40 15.32 -2.74 10.50
CA ALA A 40 14.17 -2.93 11.36
C ALA A 40 14.55 -3.21 12.83
N ALA A 41 15.65 -3.94 13.07
CA ALA A 41 16.13 -4.23 14.43
C ALA A 41 16.46 -2.97 15.24
N PHE A 42 16.92 -1.90 14.57
CA PHE A 42 17.16 -0.60 15.19
C PHE A 42 15.91 0.28 15.19
N LEU A 43 15.19 0.35 14.06
CA LEU A 43 14.02 1.22 13.90
C LEU A 43 12.85 0.83 14.80
N GLN A 44 12.75 -0.44 15.19
CA GLN A 44 11.71 -0.93 16.10
C GLN A 44 11.85 -0.43 17.54
N LEU A 45 13.03 0.06 17.94
CA LEU A 45 13.29 0.55 19.30
C LEU A 45 12.81 2.00 19.53
N LEU A 46 12.37 2.69 18.46
CA LEU A 46 11.84 4.04 18.56
C LEU A 46 10.48 4.04 19.29
N PRO A 47 10.12 5.11 20.02
CA PRO A 47 8.80 5.23 20.66
C PRO A 47 7.62 5.06 19.69
N LYS A 48 7.84 5.39 18.42
CA LYS A 48 6.95 5.11 17.29
C LYS A 48 7.74 4.37 16.22
N PRO A 49 7.71 3.03 16.21
CA PRO A 49 8.45 2.21 15.26
C PRO A 49 8.16 2.60 13.81
N LEU A 50 9.21 2.86 13.03
CA LEU A 50 9.07 3.17 11.60
C LEU A 50 9.03 1.90 10.74
N LEU A 51 9.74 0.86 11.18
CA LEU A 51 9.79 -0.46 10.56
C LEU A 51 10.13 -1.50 11.64
N THR A 52 9.37 -2.58 11.71
CA THR A 52 9.63 -3.69 12.66
C THR A 52 10.13 -4.93 11.93
N VAL A 53 10.85 -5.80 12.65
CA VAL A 53 11.33 -7.07 12.07
C VAL A 53 10.16 -7.93 11.62
N ASP A 54 9.05 -7.88 12.37
CA ASP A 54 7.81 -8.56 12.03
C ASP A 54 7.19 -8.05 10.72
N GLN A 55 7.13 -6.72 10.52
CA GLN A 55 6.68 -6.14 9.25
C GLN A 55 7.54 -6.59 8.06
N VAL A 56 8.87 -6.72 8.25
CA VAL A 56 9.76 -7.25 7.20
C VAL A 56 9.47 -8.72 6.91
N ASN A 57 9.10 -9.51 7.92
CA ASN A 57 8.67 -10.90 7.72
C ASN A 57 7.33 -10.96 6.97
N GLN A 58 6.36 -10.11 7.33
CA GLN A 58 5.07 -10.05 6.67
C GLN A 58 5.17 -9.67 5.18
N LEU A 59 6.09 -8.77 4.82
CA LEU A 59 6.32 -8.37 3.42
C LEU A 59 6.88 -9.50 2.53
N GLN A 60 7.37 -10.59 3.11
CA GLN A 60 7.85 -11.75 2.35
C GLN A 60 6.74 -12.74 1.99
N ILE A 61 5.55 -12.57 2.56
CA ILE A 61 4.42 -13.48 2.38
C ILE A 61 3.34 -12.76 1.57
N ASP A 62 2.82 -13.44 0.56
CA ASP A 62 1.73 -12.91 -0.26
C ASP A 62 0.43 -12.87 0.55
N ASN A 63 -0.16 -11.67 0.67
CA ASN A 63 -1.46 -11.46 1.30
C ASN A 63 -2.58 -11.47 0.24
N VAL A 64 -2.74 -12.62 -0.42
CA VAL A 64 -3.70 -12.82 -1.52
C VAL A 64 -4.78 -13.78 -1.03
N PRO A 65 -6.07 -13.50 -1.28
CA PRO A 65 -7.14 -14.41 -0.91
C PRO A 65 -6.99 -15.76 -1.63
N ALA A 66 -7.20 -16.84 -0.89
CA ALA A 66 -7.27 -18.20 -1.40
C ALA A 66 -8.57 -18.44 -2.18
N ASP A 67 -8.49 -19.26 -3.23
CA ASP A 67 -9.61 -19.53 -4.13
C ASP A 67 -10.73 -20.38 -3.49
N ASP A 68 -10.45 -21.05 -2.37
CA ASP A 68 -11.32 -22.04 -1.72
C ASP A 68 -12.13 -21.48 -0.54
N LEU A 69 -11.93 -20.22 -0.18
CA LEU A 69 -12.62 -19.58 0.94
C LEU A 69 -13.64 -18.54 0.47
N PRO A 70 -14.81 -18.42 1.15
CA PRO A 70 -15.82 -17.42 0.82
C PRO A 70 -15.27 -15.98 0.86
N GLY A 71 -15.67 -15.13 -0.09
CA GLY A 71 -15.15 -13.77 -0.28
C GLY A 71 -16.17 -12.66 -0.01
N LEU A 72 -15.89 -11.46 -0.54
CA LEU A 72 -16.81 -10.30 -0.43
C LEU A 72 -18.16 -10.54 -1.12
N ALA A 73 -18.18 -11.32 -2.20
CA ALA A 73 -19.41 -11.65 -2.92
C ALA A 73 -20.40 -12.43 -2.04
N ASP A 74 -19.90 -13.35 -1.21
CA ASP A 74 -20.71 -14.14 -0.26
C ASP A 74 -21.32 -13.30 0.86
N LEU A 75 -20.77 -12.10 1.08
CA LEU A 75 -21.30 -11.10 2.03
C LEU A 75 -22.27 -10.11 1.37
N GLY A 76 -22.66 -10.34 0.10
CA GLY A 76 -23.54 -9.45 -0.66
C GLY A 76 -22.83 -8.25 -1.29
N ILE A 77 -21.49 -8.23 -1.31
CA ILE A 77 -20.69 -7.15 -1.91
C ILE A 77 -20.17 -7.65 -3.26
N ALA A 78 -20.99 -7.48 -4.30
CA ALA A 78 -20.69 -7.98 -5.65
C ALA A 78 -19.57 -7.20 -6.36
N ASN A 79 -19.43 -5.91 -6.07
CA ASN A 79 -18.48 -5.01 -6.75
C ASN A 79 -17.58 -4.29 -5.73
N PRO A 80 -16.49 -4.92 -5.27
CA PRO A 80 -15.53 -4.27 -4.39
C PRO A 80 -14.92 -3.03 -5.06
N THR A 81 -14.88 -1.91 -4.36
CA THR A 81 -14.29 -0.68 -4.89
C THR A 81 -12.78 -0.84 -5.05
N SER A 82 -12.24 -0.44 -6.20
CA SER A 82 -10.79 -0.50 -6.43
C SER A 82 -10.04 0.56 -5.61
N ALA A 83 -8.76 0.30 -5.37
CA ALA A 83 -7.90 1.24 -4.64
C ALA A 83 -7.86 2.59 -5.36
N GLU A 84 -7.66 2.59 -6.68
CA GLU A 84 -7.51 3.79 -7.52
C GLU A 84 -8.70 4.76 -7.42
N VAL A 85 -9.90 4.25 -7.14
CA VAL A 85 -11.09 5.10 -6.93
C VAL A 85 -11.03 5.83 -5.59
N ILE A 86 -10.54 5.16 -4.55
CA ILE A 86 -10.56 5.68 -3.17
C ILE A 86 -9.29 6.46 -2.82
N LEU A 87 -8.11 6.06 -3.33
CA LEU A 87 -6.82 6.69 -3.01
C LEU A 87 -6.82 8.23 -3.12
N PRO A 88 -7.41 8.87 -4.16
CA PRO A 88 -7.44 10.33 -4.27
C PRO A 88 -8.15 11.04 -3.12
N SER A 89 -9.13 10.39 -2.49
CA SER A 89 -9.94 10.98 -1.41
C SER A 89 -9.11 11.38 -0.20
N TYR A 90 -8.00 10.67 0.05
CA TYR A 90 -7.14 10.94 1.21
C TYR A 90 -5.65 11.13 0.88
N LEU A 91 -5.14 10.65 -0.26
CA LEU A 91 -3.73 10.84 -0.61
C LEU A 91 -3.41 12.23 -1.16
N HIS A 92 -4.41 13.01 -1.57
CA HIS A 92 -4.21 14.38 -2.06
C HIS A 92 -3.46 15.27 -1.04
N ARG A 93 -3.64 15.03 0.26
CA ARG A 93 -2.94 15.77 1.34
C ARG A 93 -1.41 15.62 1.30
N TYR A 94 -0.90 14.60 0.61
CA TYR A 94 0.52 14.33 0.47
C TYR A 94 1.10 14.85 -0.85
N ARG A 95 0.28 15.43 -1.74
CA ARG A 95 0.78 16.12 -2.94
C ARG A 95 1.61 17.33 -2.54
N ARG A 96 2.62 17.67 -3.35
CA ARG A 96 3.49 18.83 -3.08
C ARG A 96 2.73 20.15 -3.04
N THR A 97 1.69 20.28 -3.87
CA THR A 97 0.84 21.46 -4.01
C THR A 97 -0.37 21.45 -3.07
N GLY A 98 -0.55 20.40 -2.26
CA GLY A 98 -1.68 20.25 -1.35
C GLY A 98 -3.03 20.12 -2.06
N GLN A 99 -4.11 20.46 -1.35
CA GLN A 99 -5.49 20.36 -1.86
C GLN A 99 -5.87 21.49 -2.85
N PHE A 100 -5.05 22.53 -2.96
CA PHE A 100 -5.37 23.75 -3.71
C PHE A 100 -4.69 23.84 -5.08
N ASP A 101 -4.24 22.71 -5.65
CA ASP A 101 -3.69 22.72 -7.01
C ASP A 101 -4.81 22.95 -8.04
N SER A 102 -4.87 24.17 -8.57
CA SER A 102 -5.87 24.68 -9.51
C SER A 102 -5.75 24.10 -10.92
N ARG A 103 -4.76 23.24 -11.21
CA ARG A 103 -4.58 22.64 -12.53
C ARG A 103 -5.66 21.67 -12.97
N LYS A 104 -6.52 21.19 -12.06
CA LYS A 104 -7.66 20.32 -12.40
C LYS A 104 -8.91 21.08 -12.89
N TYR A 105 -8.89 22.42 -12.89
CA TYR A 105 -10.00 23.28 -13.34
C TYR A 105 -9.63 24.17 -14.54
N ALA A 106 -8.51 23.89 -15.21
CA ALA A 106 -8.05 24.59 -16.42
C ALA A 106 -8.09 23.65 -17.63
#